data_AF-A0A0Q7L3H3-F1
#
_entry.id   AF-A0A0Q7L3H3-F1
#
_cell.length_a   1.000
_cell.length_b   1.000
_cell.length_c   1.000
_cell.angle_alpha   90.00
_cell.angle_beta   90.00
_cell.angle_gamma   90.00
#
_symmetry.space_group_name_H-M   'P 1'
#
loop_
_entity.id
_entity.type
_entity.pdbx_description
1 polymer ?
#
loop_
_entity_poly.entity_id
_entity_poly.type
_entity_poly.pdbx_seq_one_letter_code
_entity_poly.pdbx_strand_id
1 'polypeptide(L)' 'MGLKDIRERYGVSFERGSRVICGGRLGTVAGASNSHIRIKFDGRQISSPCDPLEVQPCNEGTANLATQTAAQDRRASA' A
#
# COMPACT_ATOMS: atom_id res chain seq x y z
N MET A 1 -19.36 -0.95 -6.11
CA MET A 1 -18.05 -1.60 -5.87
C MET A 1 -17.10 -0.58 -5.26
N GLY A 2 -16.48 -0.89 -4.12
CA GLY A 2 -15.63 0.04 -3.38
C GLY A 2 -14.33 -0.63 -2.92
N LEU A 3 -13.47 0.10 -2.20
CA LEU A 3 -12.17 -0.42 -1.73
C LEU A 3 -12.31 -1.71 -0.88
N LYS A 4 -13.43 -1.87 -0.16
CA LYS A 4 -13.77 -3.10 0.57
C LYS A 4 -13.89 -4.31 -0.35
N ASP A 5 -14.55 -4.17 -1.50
CA ASP A 5 -14.74 -5.26 -2.47
C ASP A 5 -13.39 -5.70 -3.08
N ILE A 6 -12.51 -4.73 -3.36
CA ILE A 6 -11.14 -5.00 -3.82
C ILE A 6 -10.36 -5.79 -2.76
N ARG A 7 -10.49 -5.44 -1.48
CA ARG A 7 -9.88 -6.21 -0.40
C ARG A 7 -10.39 -7.64 -0.35
N GLU A 8 -11.69 -7.84 -0.49
CA GLU A 8 -12.28 -9.19 -0.46
C GLU A 8 -11.89 -10.05 -1.66
N ARG A 9 -11.73 -9.44 -2.85
CA ARG A 9 -11.35 -10.17 -4.09
C ARG A 9 -9.85 -10.43 -4.22
N TYR A 10 -9.02 -9.44 -3.89
CA TYR A 10 -7.59 -9.45 -4.20
C TYR A 10 -6.72 -9.57 -2.94
N GLY A 11 -7.31 -9.54 -1.73
CA GLY A 11 -6.58 -9.62 -0.47
C GLY A 11 -5.77 -8.37 -0.10
N VAL A 12 -5.86 -7.30 -0.89
CA VAL A 12 -5.12 -6.04 -0.70
C VAL A 12 -6.01 -4.93 -0.15
N SER A 13 -5.55 -4.25 0.89
CA SER A 13 -6.28 -3.16 1.53
C SER A 13 -5.63 -1.81 1.23
N PHE A 14 -6.43 -0.88 0.71
CA PHE A 14 -6.00 0.48 0.45
C PHE A 14 -6.96 1.47 1.10
N GLU A 15 -6.42 2.58 1.59
CA GLU A 15 -7.20 3.65 2.20
C GLU A 15 -7.15 4.90 1.32
N ARG A 16 -8.27 5.61 1.25
CA ARG A 16 -8.36 6.84 0.45
C ARG A 16 -7.45 7.90 1.08
N GLY A 17 -6.58 8.52 0.28
CA GLY A 17 -5.57 9.44 0.76
C GLY A 17 -4.21 8.79 1.04
N SER A 18 -4.11 7.45 1.08
CA SER A 18 -2.82 6.78 1.23
C SER A 18 -1.92 6.99 0.02
N ARG A 19 -0.62 7.11 0.29
CA ARG A 19 0.42 7.19 -0.74
C ARG A 19 0.72 5.79 -1.27
N VAL A 20 0.79 5.67 -2.59
CA VAL A 20 0.99 4.40 -3.31
C VAL A 20 1.91 4.59 -4.51
N ILE A 21 2.52 3.49 -4.94
CA ILE A 21 3.31 3.40 -6.17
C ILE A 21 2.60 2.43 -7.10
N CYS A 22 2.40 2.82 -8.35
CA CYS A 22 1.85 1.96 -9.40
C CYS A 22 2.76 2.05 -10.63
N GLY A 23 3.34 0.92 -11.05
CA GLY A 23 4.26 0.90 -12.20
C GLY A 23 5.42 1.89 -12.09
N GLY A 24 6.00 2.03 -10.89
CA GLY A 24 7.08 2.98 -10.60
C GLY A 24 6.66 4.44 -10.48
N ARG A 25 5.36 4.75 -10.53
CA ARG A 25 4.84 6.12 -10.44
C ARG A 25 4.15 6.36 -9.11
N LEU A 26 4.56 7.41 -8.41
CA LEU A 26 3.95 7.83 -7.15
C LEU A 26 2.59 8.48 -7.35
N GLY A 27 1.65 8.12 -6.48
CA GLY A 27 0.32 8.71 -6.45
C GLY A 27 -0.39 8.52 -5.13
N THR A 28 -1.64 8.94 -5.10
CA THR A 28 -2.51 8.86 -3.93
C THR A 28 -3.79 8.13 -4.28
N VAL A 29 -4.25 7.25 -3.39
CA VAL A 29 -5.52 6.53 -3.57
C VAL A 29 -6.67 7.54 -3.54
N ALA A 30 -7.32 7.73 -4.68
CA ALA A 30 -8.53 8.53 -4.80
C ALA A 30 -9.78 7.71 -4.48
N GLY A 31 -9.74 6.38 -4.63
CA GLY A 31 -10.85 5.49 -4.33
C GLY A 31 -10.79 4.20 -5.16
N ALA A 32 -11.95 3.59 -5.38
CA ALA A 32 -12.11 2.41 -6.22
C ALA A 32 -13.25 2.61 -7.21
N SER A 33 -13.17 1.99 -8.37
CA SER A 33 -14.26 1.96 -9.35
C SER A 33 -14.27 0.58 -10.01
N ASN A 34 -15.42 -0.11 -9.96
CA ASN A 34 -15.56 -1.50 -10.39
C ASN A 34 -14.49 -2.38 -9.72
N SER A 35 -13.57 -2.95 -10.51
CA SER A 35 -12.47 -3.80 -10.05
C SER A 35 -11.10 -3.11 -10.03
N HIS A 36 -11.04 -1.80 -10.24
CA HIS A 36 -9.79 -1.04 -10.32
C HIS A 36 -9.67 -0.01 -9.20
N ILE A 37 -8.44 0.24 -8.78
CA ILE A 37 -8.13 1.34 -7.85
C ILE A 37 -7.94 2.62 -8.64
N ARG A 38 -8.55 3.70 -8.17
CA ARG A 38 -8.35 5.03 -8.72
C ARG A 38 -7.17 5.68 -8.02
N ILE A 39 -6.09 5.93 -8.75
CA ILE A 39 -4.91 6.62 -8.24
C ILE A 39 -4.79 7.99 -8.89
N LYS A 40 -4.73 9.03 -8.06
CA LYS A 40 -4.33 10.37 -8.51
C LYS A 40 -2.81 10.43 -8.46
N PHE A 41 -2.17 10.28 -9.62
CA PHE A 41 -0.72 10.42 -9.74
C PHE A 41 -0.29 11.86 -9.46
N ASP A 42 0.93 12.02 -8.96
CA ASP A 42 1.51 13.34 -8.74
C ASP A 42 1.58 14.14 -10.06
N GLY A 43 1.31 15.44 -9.99
CA GLY A 43 1.21 16.31 -11.17
C GLY A 43 -0.01 16.08 -12.07
N ARG A 44 -0.95 15.18 -11.74
CA ARG A 44 -2.18 14.95 -12.52
C ARG A 44 -3.43 15.51 -11.84
N GLN A 45 -4.31 16.12 -12.63
CA GLN A 45 -5.61 16.60 -12.16
C GLN A 45 -6.62 15.46 -11.97
N ILE A 46 -6.54 14.41 -12.79
CA ILE A 46 -7.49 13.29 -12.78
C ILE A 46 -6.86 12.02 -12.21
N SER A 47 -7.71 11.14 -11.67
CA SER A 47 -7.30 9.81 -11.23
C SER A 47 -7.36 8.80 -12.37
N SER A 48 -6.37 7.93 -12.44
CA SER A 48 -6.31 6.82 -13.41
C SER A 48 -6.73 5.51 -12.73
N PRO A 49 -7.44 4.63 -13.43
CA PRO A 49 -7.66 3.26 -12.96
C PRO A 49 -6.35 2.47 -13.03
N CYS A 50 -6.06 1.71 -11.97
CA CYS A 50 -4.88 0.88 -11.80
C CYS A 50 -5.30 -0.50 -11.30
N ASP A 51 -4.57 -1.53 -11.72
CA ASP A 51 -4.81 -2.89 -11.24
C ASP A 51 -4.41 -3.00 -9.75
N PRO A 52 -5.28 -3.52 -8.88
CA PRO A 52 -4.99 -3.60 -7.45
C PRO A 52 -3.75 -4.42 -7.10
N LEU A 53 -3.31 -5.35 -7.96
CA LEU A 53 -2.11 -6.17 -7.74
C LEU A 53 -0.81 -5.46 -8.14
N GLU A 54 -0.90 -4.46 -9.02
CA GLU A 54 0.25 -3.63 -9.42
C GLU A 54 0.49 -2.42 -8.51
N VAL A 55 -0.44 -2.17 -7.58
CA VAL A 55 -0.38 -1.03 -6.66
C VAL A 55 0.28 -1.47 -5.36
N GLN A 56 1.34 -0.76 -4.98
CA GLN A 56 2.07 -1.01 -3.74
C GLN A 56 1.91 0.18 -2.80
N PRO A 57 1.68 -0.06 -1.49
CA PRO A 57 1.70 1.01 -0.50
C PRO A 57 3.09 1.66 -0.48
N CYS A 58 3.12 2.99 -0.56
CA CYS A 58 4.35 3.75 -0.42
C CYS A 58 4.62 3.88 1.08
N ASN A 59 5.26 2.88 1.68
CA ASN A 59 5.62 2.91 3.08
C ASN A 59 6.68 3.99 3.32
N GLU A 60 6.28 5.21 3.66
CA GLU A 60 7.18 6.25 4.19
C GLU A 60 7.70 5.94 5.61
N GLY A 61 7.43 4.74 6.15
CA GLY A 61 7.72 4.40 7.54
C GLY A 61 7.96 2.92 7.82
N THR A 62 8.58 2.16 6.92
CA THR A 62 8.96 0.77 7.24
C THR A 62 10.31 0.38 6.66
N ALA A 63 11.31 1.22 6.91
CA ALA A 63 12.68 0.76 7.07
C ALA A 63 12.93 0.15 8.47
N ASN A 64 11.89 -0.09 9.30
CA ASN A 64 12.06 -0.39 10.72
C ASN A 64 11.27 -1.60 11.27
N LEU A 65 10.91 -2.59 10.46
CA LEU A 65 10.37 -3.87 10.95
C LEU A 65 11.03 -5.12 10.33
N ALA A 66 12.32 -5.02 9.95
CA ALA A 66 13.13 -6.20 9.63
C ALA A 66 14.24 -6.49 10.67
N THR A 67 14.35 -5.72 11.75
CA THR A 67 15.40 -5.90 12.77
C THR A 67 14.90 -6.46 14.11
N GLN A 68 13.62 -6.79 14.23
CA GLN A 68 13.05 -7.37 15.47
C GLN A 68 12.87 -8.88 15.39
N THR A 69 13.89 -9.64 15.00
CA THR A 69 13.94 -11.09 15.31
C THR A 69 15.36 -11.64 15.51
N ALA A 70 16.36 -10.79 15.75
CA ALA A 70 17.73 -11.26 15.95
C ALA A 70 18.52 -10.39 16.95
N ALA A 71 18.08 -10.32 18.20
CA ALA A 71 18.94 -9.85 19.30
C ALA A 71 18.55 -10.48 20.65
N GLN A 72 19.25 -11.58 20.94
CA GLN A 72 19.84 -11.90 22.25
C GLN A 72 18.93 -12.43 23.37
N ASP A 73 18.49 -13.67 23.19
CA ASP A 73 18.61 -14.70 24.24
C ASP A 73 20.09 -14.93 24.56
N ARG A 74 20.71 -14.13 25.44
CA ARG A 74 21.94 -14.47 26.19
C ARG A 74 22.15 -13.48 27.33
N ARG A 75 21.68 -13.86 28.52
CA ARG A 75 22.34 -13.74 29.84
C ARG A 75 21.30 -13.81 30.96
N ALA A 76 20.81 -15.02 31.20
CA ALA A 76 20.43 -15.41 32.55
C ALA A 76 21.69 -15.92 33.26
N SER A 77 21.93 -15.37 34.45
CA SER A 77 22.78 -15.79 35.56
C SER A 77 23.51 -17.13 35.47
N ALA A 78 24.82 -17.10 35.70
CA ALA A 78 25.47 -17.55 36.95
C ALA A 78 27.00 -17.51 36.79
#